data_AF-A0A833SNN3-F1
#
_entry.id   AF-A0A833SNN3-F1
#
_cell.length_a   1.000
_cell.length_b   1.000
_cell.length_c   1.000
_cell.angle_alpha   90.00
_cell.angle_beta   90.00
_cell.angle_gamma   90.00
#
_symmetry.space_group_name_H-M   'P 1'
#
loop_
_entity.id
_entity.type
_entity.pdbx_description
1 polymer ?
#
loop_
_entity_poly.entity_id
_entity_poly.type
_entity_poly.pdbx_seq_one_letter_code
_entity_poly.pdbx_strand_id
1 'polypeptide(L)'
;MDVNVQAGGDGPVGVVPCENCGKPSHKRCSRCKAFAVCDKACMAAIWRRHKPDCNNVVATQKQLNEAGTSVSGVPWSIDPDAFFRLNRLSLDVYTKYGVEEPPGRKSKMNVDKKSAFFLDFLKVHDSSSPENKNAPLPEKLFLNRRYNNAYSHAMKTLTFLELDRLNALMQKHHIGTANRMCQ
;
A
#
# COMPACT_ATOMS: atom_id res chain seq x y z
N MET A 1 -29.00 -5.37 -2.11
CA MET A 1 -27.61 -5.88 -2.15
C MET A 1 -26.78 -4.86 -1.39
N ASP A 2 -26.54 -5.12 -0.12
CA ASP A 2 -25.91 -4.14 0.77
C ASP A 2 -24.41 -4.05 0.50
N VAL A 3 -23.97 -2.87 0.08
CA VAL A 3 -22.57 -2.57 -0.24
C VAL A 3 -21.82 -2.39 1.08
N ASN A 4 -20.96 -3.34 1.45
CA ASN A 4 -20.15 -3.24 2.66
C ASN A 4 -19.02 -2.21 2.46
N VAL A 5 -19.26 -0.94 2.81
CA VAL A 5 -18.29 0.15 2.71
C VAL A 5 -17.41 0.12 3.96
N GLN A 6 -16.16 -0.31 3.81
CA GLN A 6 -15.21 -0.30 4.92
C GLN A 6 -14.49 1.05 5.01
N ALA A 7 -14.66 1.75 6.13
CA ALA A 7 -13.95 3.00 6.43
C ALA A 7 -12.46 2.75 6.72
N GLY A 8 -11.61 3.72 6.38
CA GLY A 8 -10.17 3.73 6.70
C GLY A 8 -9.88 4.82 7.74
N GLY A 9 -9.30 4.49 8.89
CA GLY A 9 -9.14 5.46 9.98
C GLY A 9 -8.31 6.71 9.64
N ASP A 10 -8.75 7.86 10.16
CA ASP A 10 -8.11 9.20 10.11
C ASP A 10 -6.92 9.36 11.09
N GLY A 11 -6.20 8.27 11.37
CA GLY A 11 -5.00 8.33 12.21
C GLY A 11 -3.86 9.11 11.55
N PRO A 12 -2.92 9.67 12.32
CA PRO A 12 -1.72 10.32 11.77
C PRO A 12 -1.06 9.37 10.76
N VAL A 13 -0.76 9.90 9.59
CA VAL A 13 -0.20 9.14 8.47
C VAL A 13 1.11 8.53 8.94
N GLY A 14 1.10 7.23 9.22
CA GLY A 14 2.32 6.45 9.36
C GLY A 14 3.19 6.65 8.13
N VAL A 15 4.50 6.55 8.29
CA VAL A 15 5.44 6.67 7.18
C VAL A 15 5.08 5.64 6.09
N VAL A 16 4.69 6.14 4.91
CA VAL A 16 4.29 5.31 3.77
C VAL A 16 5.17 5.62 2.56
N PRO A 17 5.51 4.63 1.72
CA PRO A 17 6.35 4.87 0.55
C PRO A 17 5.68 5.80 -0.46
N CYS A 18 6.44 6.75 -1.01
CA CYS A 18 5.99 7.59 -2.10
C CYS A 18 5.73 6.76 -3.36
N GLU A 19 4.57 6.97 -3.98
CA GLU A 19 4.16 6.23 -5.19
C GLU A 19 5.08 6.45 -6.39
N ASN A 20 5.83 7.56 -6.41
CA ASN A 20 6.80 7.87 -7.47
C ASN A 20 8.19 7.29 -7.17
N CYS A 21 8.80 7.71 -6.06
CA CYS A 21 10.21 7.44 -5.79
C CYS A 21 10.46 6.33 -4.74
N GLY A 22 9.40 5.79 -4.12
CA GLY A 22 9.48 4.76 -3.09
C GLY A 22 10.04 5.22 -1.74
N LYS A 23 10.53 6.46 -1.63
CA LYS A 23 11.06 6.99 -0.36
C LYS A 23 9.95 7.15 0.68
N PRO A 24 10.25 6.96 1.97
CA PRO A 24 9.40 7.36 3.08
C PRO A 24 8.75 8.74 2.87
N SER A 25 7.42 8.80 2.95
CA SER A 25 6.66 10.05 2.91
C SER A 25 5.63 10.10 4.03
N HIS A 26 5.46 11.31 4.57
CA HIS A 26 4.37 11.66 5.48
C HIS A 26 3.23 12.39 4.76
N LYS A 27 3.40 12.69 3.47
CA LYS A 27 2.44 13.47 2.69
C LYS A 27 1.64 12.57 1.77
N ARG A 28 0.36 12.91 1.63
CA ARG A 28 -0.58 12.26 0.71
C ARG A 28 -1.03 13.21 -0.38
N CYS A 29 -1.60 12.67 -1.44
CA CYS A 29 -2.32 13.46 -2.43
C CYS A 29 -3.40 14.29 -1.72
N SER A 30 -3.35 15.61 -1.86
CA SER A 30 -4.27 16.52 -1.18
C SER A 30 -5.73 16.37 -1.64
N ARG A 31 -5.95 15.81 -2.85
CA ARG A 31 -7.28 15.60 -3.42
C ARG A 31 -7.91 14.30 -2.92
N CYS A 32 -7.33 13.15 -3.26
CA CYS A 32 -7.93 11.86 -2.96
C CYS A 32 -7.52 11.28 -1.60
N LYS A 33 -6.44 11.77 -0.99
CA LYS A 33 -5.84 11.26 0.28
C LYS A 33 -5.49 9.76 0.29
N ALA A 34 -5.60 9.07 -0.86
CA ALA A 34 -5.43 7.62 -0.97
C ALA A 34 -3.99 7.17 -1.19
N PHE A 35 -3.18 8.00 -1.84
CA PHE A 35 -1.81 7.66 -2.21
C PHE A 35 -0.82 8.67 -1.64
N ALA A 36 0.41 8.21 -1.41
CA ALA A 36 1.48 8.99 -0.81
C ALA A 36 2.43 9.57 -1.86
N VAL A 37 2.86 10.82 -1.63
CA VAL A 37 3.79 11.52 -2.51
C VAL A 37 4.72 12.40 -1.68
N CYS A 38 6.01 12.51 -2.03
CA CYS A 38 6.94 13.34 -1.25
C CYS A 38 6.69 14.85 -1.43
N ASP A 39 6.47 15.28 -2.67
CA ASP A 39 6.43 16.68 -3.07
C ASP A 39 5.73 16.87 -4.44
N LYS A 40 5.71 18.12 -4.90
CA LYS A 40 5.11 18.49 -6.19
C LYS A 40 5.83 17.86 -7.39
N ALA A 41 7.14 17.66 -7.31
CA ALA A 41 7.93 17.05 -8.40
C ALA A 41 7.55 15.57 -8.57
N CYS A 42 7.49 14.82 -7.47
CA CYS A 42 7.02 13.44 -7.47
C CYS A 42 5.55 13.34 -7.92
N MET A 43 4.70 14.29 -7.53
CA MET A 43 3.30 14.32 -7.97
C MET A 43 3.21 14.55 -9.49
N ALA A 44 3.96 15.51 -10.03
CA ALA A 44 3.98 15.79 -11.46
C ALA A 44 4.47 14.58 -12.27
N ALA A 45 5.53 13.90 -11.81
CA ALA A 45 6.08 12.72 -12.47
C ALA A 45 5.08 11.55 -12.52
N ILE A 46 4.29 11.34 -11.47
CA ILE A 46 3.33 10.23 -11.41
C ILE A 46 1.91 10.61 -11.88
N TRP A 47 1.66 11.89 -12.15
CA TRP A 47 0.31 12.41 -12.36
C TRP A 47 -0.47 11.71 -13.47
N ARG A 48 0.17 11.39 -14.60
CA ARG A 48 -0.49 10.71 -15.73
C ARG A 48 -1.15 9.41 -15.30
N ARG A 49 -0.50 8.64 -14.42
CA ARG A 49 -1.01 7.36 -13.91
C ARG A 49 -1.93 7.55 -12.71
N HIS A 50 -1.62 8.50 -11.84
CA HIS A 50 -2.40 8.74 -10.63
C HIS A 50 -3.75 9.44 -10.90
N LYS A 51 -3.84 10.27 -11.95
CA LYS A 51 -5.02 11.10 -12.24
C LYS A 51 -6.34 10.32 -12.38
N PRO A 52 -6.42 9.20 -13.14
CA PRO A 52 -7.66 8.43 -13.25
C PRO A 52 -8.13 7.91 -11.89
N ASP A 53 -7.23 7.26 -11.14
CA ASP A 53 -7.53 6.69 -9.82
C ASP A 53 -7.93 7.81 -8.83
N CYS A 54 -7.23 8.95 -8.86
CA CYS A 54 -7.53 10.12 -8.04
C CYS A 54 -8.93 10.68 -8.31
N ASN A 55 -9.31 10.86 -9.58
CA ASN A 55 -10.61 11.39 -9.96
C ASN A 55 -11.75 10.46 -9.52
N ASN A 56 -11.57 9.14 -9.68
CA ASN A 56 -12.55 8.15 -9.24
C ASN A 56 -12.75 8.18 -7.72
N VAL A 57 -11.67 8.20 -6.93
CA VAL A 57 -11.78 8.33 -5.46
C VAL A 57 -12.51 9.61 -5.06
N VAL A 58 -12.18 10.74 -5.68
CA VAL A 58 -12.82 12.03 -5.40
C VAL A 58 -14.32 12.00 -5.75
N ALA A 59 -14.69 11.35 -6.86
CA ALA A 59 -16.09 11.20 -7.26
C ALA A 59 -16.88 10.34 -6.25
N THR A 60 -16.32 9.20 -5.82
CA THR A 60 -16.93 8.35 -4.80
C THR A 60 -17.08 9.07 -3.47
N GLN A 61 -16.07 9.82 -3.03
CA GLN A 61 -16.17 10.61 -1.80
C GLN A 61 -17.28 11.65 -1.90
N LYS A 62 -17.41 12.32 -3.05
CA LYS A 62 -18.46 13.30 -3.29
C LYS A 62 -19.86 12.65 -3.19
N GLN A 63 -20.06 11.50 -3.82
CA GLN A 63 -21.33 10.76 -3.77
C GLN A 63 -21.70 10.35 -2.34
N LEU A 64 -20.74 9.86 -1.55
CA LEU A 64 -20.98 9.48 -0.15
C LEU A 64 -21.32 10.68 0.72
N ASN A 65 -20.63 11.80 0.52
CA ASN A 65 -20.92 13.05 1.23
C ASN A 65 -22.33 13.56 0.88
N GLU A 66 -22.73 13.51 -0.40
CA GLU A 66 -24.08 13.88 -0.86
C GLU A 66 -25.17 12.96 -0.30
N ALA A 67 -24.85 11.68 -0.11
CA ALA A 67 -25.73 10.70 0.55
C ALA A 67 -25.75 10.83 2.09
N GLY A 68 -25.09 11.84 2.68
CA GLY A 68 -25.01 12.02 4.14
C GLY A 68 -24.22 10.93 4.86
N THR A 69 -23.48 10.09 4.12
CA THR A 69 -22.68 9.01 4.69
C THR A 69 -21.30 9.54 5.07
N SER A 70 -21.08 9.75 6.36
CA SER A 70 -19.75 10.09 6.87
C SER A 70 -18.87 8.83 6.91
N VAL A 71 -17.84 8.81 6.07
CA VAL A 71 -16.79 7.77 6.10
C VAL A 71 -15.48 8.39 6.59
N SER A 72 -14.81 7.74 7.53
CA SER A 72 -13.42 8.07 7.83
C SER A 72 -12.52 7.52 6.72
N GLY A 73 -11.57 8.34 6.25
CA GLY A 73 -10.59 8.00 5.22
C GLY A 73 -11.14 7.76 3.81
N VAL A 74 -10.47 6.88 3.07
CA VAL A 74 -10.75 6.66 1.64
C VAL A 74 -11.74 5.51 1.47
N PRO A 75 -12.97 5.80 1.01
CA PRO A 75 -13.97 4.77 0.78
C PRO A 75 -13.58 3.89 -0.41
N TRP A 76 -13.75 2.59 -0.22
CA TRP A 76 -13.60 1.59 -1.26
C TRP A 76 -14.60 0.47 -0.99
N SER A 77 -15.21 -0.06 -2.05
CA SER A 77 -16.06 -1.24 -2.01
C SER A 77 -15.45 -2.28 -2.93
N ILE A 78 -15.13 -3.44 -2.38
CA ILE A 78 -14.60 -4.57 -3.11
C ILE A 78 -15.64 -5.67 -3.14
N ASP A 79 -15.72 -6.33 -4.28
CA ASP A 79 -16.50 -7.55 -4.43
C ASP A 79 -15.99 -8.64 -3.45
N PRO A 80 -16.88 -9.44 -2.82
CA PRO A 80 -16.47 -10.47 -1.87
C PRO A 80 -15.45 -11.47 -2.42
N ASP A 81 -15.59 -11.92 -3.67
CA ASP A 81 -14.65 -12.88 -4.26
C ASP A 81 -13.29 -12.24 -4.45
N ALA A 82 -13.25 -10.98 -4.91
CA ALA A 82 -12.02 -10.20 -4.97
C ALA A 82 -11.37 -10.03 -3.58
N PHE A 83 -12.16 -9.75 -2.55
CA PHE A 83 -11.65 -9.67 -1.18
C PHE A 83 -11.04 -10.99 -0.71
N PHE A 84 -11.70 -12.12 -0.94
CA PHE A 84 -11.17 -13.43 -0.56
C PHE A 84 -9.89 -13.78 -1.33
N ARG A 85 -9.85 -13.54 -2.64
CA ARG A 85 -8.64 -13.73 -3.46
C ARG A 85 -7.47 -12.90 -2.94
N LEU A 86 -7.67 -11.61 -2.69
CA LEU A 86 -6.60 -10.72 -2.24
C LEU A 86 -6.14 -11.04 -0.81
N ASN A 87 -7.04 -11.46 0.08
CA ASN A 87 -6.65 -11.97 1.40
C ASN A 87 -5.86 -13.26 1.30
N ARG A 88 -6.18 -14.14 0.35
CA ARG A 88 -5.43 -15.38 0.12
C ARG A 88 -3.97 -15.09 -0.21
N LEU A 89 -3.68 -14.05 -1.00
CA LEU A 89 -2.30 -13.62 -1.29
C LEU A 89 -1.52 -13.30 -0.01
N SER A 90 -2.15 -12.62 0.96
CA SER A 90 -1.54 -12.39 2.26
C SER A 90 -1.26 -13.71 2.98
N LEU A 91 -2.27 -14.58 3.08
CA LEU A 91 -2.17 -15.86 3.79
C LEU A 91 -1.10 -16.77 3.21
N ASP A 92 -0.97 -16.84 1.89
CA ASP A 92 0.05 -17.66 1.24
C ASP A 92 1.48 -17.20 1.63
N VAL A 93 1.70 -15.89 1.81
CA VAL A 93 2.97 -15.37 2.35
C VAL A 93 3.16 -15.78 3.81
N TYR A 94 2.15 -15.63 4.66
CA TYR A 94 2.22 -16.08 6.07
C TYR A 94 2.58 -17.58 6.17
N THR A 95 1.88 -18.42 5.39
CA THR A 95 2.13 -19.86 5.30
C THR A 95 3.54 -20.16 4.82
N LYS A 96 4.01 -19.50 3.75
CA LYS A 96 5.37 -19.68 3.21
C LYS A 96 6.46 -19.48 4.26
N TYR A 97 6.29 -18.52 5.16
CA TYR A 97 7.30 -18.20 6.18
C TYR A 97 7.05 -18.88 7.54
N GLY A 98 5.91 -19.58 7.69
CA GLY A 98 5.53 -20.24 8.94
C GLY A 98 5.30 -19.23 10.07
N VAL A 99 4.58 -18.13 9.78
CA VAL A 99 4.25 -17.09 10.75
C VAL A 99 2.75 -16.81 10.75
N GLU A 100 2.21 -16.54 11.94
CA GLU A 100 0.80 -16.15 12.12
C GLU A 100 0.62 -14.63 12.08
N GLU A 101 1.67 -13.88 12.45
CA GLU A 101 1.67 -12.42 12.45
C GLU A 101 2.98 -11.85 11.87
N PRO A 102 2.97 -10.61 11.33
CA PRO A 102 4.18 -9.96 10.83
C PRO A 102 5.26 -9.84 11.92
N PRO A 103 6.50 -10.30 11.67
CA PRO A 103 7.55 -10.36 12.68
C PRO A 103 7.92 -8.96 13.20
N GLY A 104 7.72 -8.74 14.50
CA GLY A 104 8.05 -7.50 15.18
C GLY A 104 9.49 -7.45 15.75
N ARG A 105 9.78 -6.42 16.56
CA ARG A 105 11.08 -6.21 17.20
C ARG A 105 11.50 -7.37 18.11
N LYS A 106 10.54 -8.00 18.80
CA LYS A 106 10.77 -9.14 19.71
C LYS A 106 10.80 -10.51 19.01
N SER A 107 10.66 -10.54 17.68
CA SER A 107 10.65 -11.81 16.93
C SER A 107 12.02 -12.48 17.02
N LYS A 108 12.02 -13.80 17.25
CA LYS A 108 13.23 -14.65 17.18
C LYS A 108 13.60 -15.03 15.74
N MET A 109 12.85 -14.56 14.75
CA MET A 109 13.12 -14.82 13.34
C MET A 109 14.47 -14.23 12.94
N ASN A 110 15.29 -15.02 12.25
CA ASN A 110 16.54 -14.54 11.66
C ASN A 110 16.29 -13.34 10.73
N VAL A 111 17.18 -12.35 10.77
CA VAL A 111 17.11 -11.10 9.99
C VAL A 111 16.85 -11.35 8.50
N ASP A 112 17.53 -12.31 7.88
CA ASP A 112 17.40 -12.63 6.46
C ASP A 112 15.99 -13.13 6.13
N LYS A 113 15.48 -14.04 6.97
CA LYS A 113 14.11 -14.57 6.85
C LYS A 113 13.07 -13.47 7.09
N LYS A 114 13.35 -12.55 8.01
CA LYS A 114 12.49 -11.40 8.33
C LYS A 114 12.42 -10.40 7.18
N SER A 115 13.57 -10.01 6.62
CA SER A 115 13.63 -9.15 5.43
C SER A 115 12.94 -9.81 4.22
N ALA A 116 13.14 -11.12 4.03
CA ALA A 116 12.50 -11.86 2.94
C ALA A 116 10.97 -11.92 3.11
N PHE A 117 10.46 -12.13 4.33
CA PHE A 117 9.02 -12.06 4.61
C PHE A 117 8.43 -10.71 4.21
N PHE A 118 9.03 -9.61 4.67
CA PHE A 118 8.54 -8.26 4.33
C PHE A 118 8.64 -7.99 2.84
N LEU A 119 9.72 -8.42 2.19
CA LEU A 119 9.90 -8.26 0.75
C LEU A 119 8.80 -8.94 -0.04
N ASP A 120 8.53 -10.21 0.24
CA ASP A 120 7.48 -10.99 -0.43
C ASP A 120 6.09 -10.41 -0.15
N PHE A 121 5.84 -10.04 1.11
CA PHE A 121 4.57 -9.42 1.48
C PHE A 121 4.35 -8.08 0.75
N LEU A 122 5.37 -7.24 0.67
CA LEU A 122 5.29 -5.98 -0.06
C LEU A 122 5.14 -6.24 -1.57
N LYS A 123 5.83 -7.23 -2.13
CA LYS A 123 5.73 -7.58 -3.55
C LYS A 123 4.31 -7.98 -3.96
N VAL A 124 3.66 -8.88 -3.22
CA VAL A 124 2.31 -9.33 -3.58
C VAL A 124 1.25 -8.22 -3.44
N HIS A 125 1.52 -7.20 -2.63
CA HIS A 125 0.64 -6.05 -2.42
C HIS A 125 1.05 -4.80 -3.18
N ASP A 126 2.09 -4.86 -4.01
CA ASP A 126 2.53 -3.72 -4.79
C ASP A 126 1.55 -3.46 -5.93
N SER A 127 0.70 -2.43 -5.79
CA SER A 127 -0.28 -2.06 -6.82
C SER A 127 0.35 -1.56 -8.11
N SER A 128 1.65 -1.24 -8.10
CA SER A 128 2.40 -0.81 -9.27
C SER A 128 3.09 -1.97 -10.01
N SER A 129 3.05 -3.18 -9.45
CA SER A 129 3.68 -4.35 -10.06
C SER A 129 3.03 -4.73 -11.40
N PRO A 130 3.74 -5.44 -12.29
CA PRO A 130 3.16 -5.93 -13.55
C PRO A 130 1.87 -6.74 -13.36
N GLU A 131 1.78 -7.51 -12.27
CA GLU A 131 0.64 -8.35 -11.92
C GLU A 131 -0.58 -7.53 -11.48
N ASN A 132 -0.35 -6.41 -10.78
CA ASN A 132 -1.42 -5.64 -10.12
C ASN A 132 -1.74 -4.29 -10.80
N LYS A 133 -0.89 -3.78 -11.70
CA LYS A 133 -1.03 -2.43 -12.30
C LYS A 133 -2.36 -2.19 -13.02
N ASN A 134 -2.97 -3.25 -13.51
CA ASN A 134 -4.24 -3.23 -14.26
C ASN A 134 -5.45 -3.60 -13.38
N ALA A 135 -5.25 -3.84 -12.09
CA ALA A 135 -6.34 -4.19 -11.19
C ALA A 135 -7.37 -3.04 -11.11
N PRO A 136 -8.66 -3.35 -10.89
CA PRO A 136 -9.68 -2.34 -10.61
C PRO A 136 -9.29 -1.45 -9.43
N LEU A 137 -9.77 -0.21 -9.43
CA LEU A 137 -9.44 0.74 -8.37
C LEU A 137 -9.71 0.21 -6.94
N PRO A 138 -10.83 -0.46 -6.64
CA PRO A 138 -11.03 -1.02 -5.30
C PRO A 138 -9.95 -2.02 -4.88
N GLU A 139 -9.50 -2.88 -5.80
CA GLU A 139 -8.42 -3.82 -5.54
C GLU A 139 -7.08 -3.09 -5.34
N LYS A 140 -6.79 -2.06 -6.16
CA LYS A 140 -5.60 -1.21 -5.96
C LYS A 140 -5.59 -0.52 -4.60
N LEU A 141 -6.73 -0.01 -4.13
CA LEU A 141 -6.85 0.62 -2.81
C LEU A 141 -6.61 -0.40 -1.69
N PHE A 142 -7.11 -1.63 -1.83
CA PHE A 142 -6.82 -2.71 -0.89
C PHE A 142 -5.33 -3.07 -0.85
N LEU A 143 -4.74 -3.32 -2.02
CA LEU A 143 -3.32 -3.65 -2.18
C LEU A 143 -2.45 -2.57 -1.55
N ASN A 144 -2.70 -1.30 -1.88
CA ASN A 144 -1.98 -0.16 -1.31
C ASN A 144 -2.14 -0.07 0.20
N ARG A 145 -3.32 -0.33 0.75
CA ARG A 145 -3.53 -0.34 2.21
C ARG A 145 -2.68 -1.42 2.87
N ARG A 146 -2.67 -2.65 2.34
CA ARG A 146 -1.87 -3.77 2.86
C ARG A 146 -0.38 -3.48 2.76
N TYR A 147 0.07 -2.99 1.61
CA TYR A 147 1.45 -2.57 1.36
C TYR A 147 1.91 -1.50 2.36
N ASN A 148 1.15 -0.41 2.48
CA ASN A 148 1.46 0.71 3.35
C ASN A 148 1.51 0.33 4.83
N ASN A 149 0.57 -0.53 5.26
CA ASN A 149 0.54 -1.03 6.63
C ASN A 149 1.75 -1.92 6.93
N ALA A 150 2.12 -2.82 6.02
CA ALA A 150 3.29 -3.68 6.17
C ALA A 150 4.58 -2.87 6.21
N TYR A 151 4.74 -1.88 5.31
CA TYR A 151 5.91 -1.00 5.33
C TYR A 151 5.98 -0.17 6.61
N SER A 152 4.84 0.40 7.05
CA SER A 152 4.76 1.15 8.31
C SER A 152 5.11 0.27 9.51
N HIS A 153 4.68 -0.99 9.52
CA HIS A 153 5.04 -1.96 10.55
C HIS A 153 6.53 -2.27 10.54
N ALA A 154 7.12 -2.50 9.36
CA ALA A 154 8.55 -2.70 9.20
C ALA A 154 9.33 -1.49 9.74
N MET A 155 8.97 -0.27 9.36
CA MET A 155 9.58 0.98 9.85
C MET A 155 9.57 1.09 11.38
N LYS A 156 8.50 0.62 12.05
CA LYS A 156 8.36 0.69 13.51
C LYS A 156 9.12 -0.43 14.24
N THR A 157 9.31 -1.57 13.60
CA THR A 157 9.74 -2.81 14.28
C THR A 157 11.14 -3.27 13.90
N LEU A 158 11.61 -2.93 12.69
CA LEU A 158 12.97 -3.21 12.25
C LEU A 158 13.95 -2.22 12.85
N THR A 159 15.17 -2.68 13.09
CA THR A 159 16.33 -1.84 13.35
C THR A 159 16.71 -1.05 12.09
N PHE A 160 17.55 -0.02 12.24
CA PHE A 160 18.04 0.76 11.11
C PHE A 160 18.71 -0.11 10.03
N LEU A 161 19.59 -1.04 10.42
CA LEU A 161 20.29 -1.93 9.49
C LEU A 161 19.35 -2.92 8.78
N GLU A 162 18.37 -3.48 9.51
CA GLU A 162 17.35 -4.37 8.92
C GLU A 162 16.48 -3.61 7.91
N LEU A 163 16.11 -2.37 8.22
CA LEU A 163 15.31 -1.51 7.36
C LEU A 163 16.09 -1.07 6.11
N ASP A 164 17.35 -0.69 6.25
CA ASP A 164 18.21 -0.33 5.12
C ASP A 164 18.37 -1.52 4.17
N ARG A 165 18.56 -2.72 4.72
CA ARG A 165 18.59 -3.97 3.96
C ARG A 165 17.26 -4.23 3.23
N LEU A 166 16.12 -4.08 3.91
CA LEU A 166 14.80 -4.23 3.27
C LEU A 166 14.63 -3.24 2.12
N ASN A 167 14.99 -1.97 2.33
CA ASN A 167 14.93 -0.96 1.28
C ASN A 167 15.83 -1.34 0.12
N ALA A 168 17.08 -1.75 0.34
CA ALA A 168 17.98 -2.20 -0.72
C ALA A 168 17.39 -3.38 -1.53
N LEU A 169 16.75 -4.35 -0.86
CA LEU A 169 16.05 -5.45 -1.53
C LEU A 169 14.86 -4.95 -2.35
N MET A 170 14.01 -4.08 -1.79
CA MET A 170 12.89 -3.50 -2.54
C MET A 170 13.39 -2.78 -3.80
N GLN A 171 14.51 -2.08 -3.70
CA GLN A 171 15.11 -1.35 -4.81
C GLN A 171 15.63 -2.31 -5.89
N LYS A 172 16.31 -3.40 -5.47
CA LYS A 172 16.80 -4.47 -6.36
C LYS A 172 15.66 -5.22 -7.06
N HIS A 173 14.53 -5.41 -6.39
CA HIS A 173 13.38 -6.14 -6.91
C HIS A 173 12.31 -5.24 -7.56
N HIS A 174 12.59 -3.94 -7.70
CA HIS A 174 11.67 -2.96 -8.29
C HIS A 174 10.30 -2.89 -7.60
N ILE A 175 10.25 -3.12 -6.29
CA ILE A 175 9.02 -3.07 -5.48
C ILE A 175 8.73 -1.62 -5.07
N GLY A 176 7.48 -1.21 -5.24
CA GLY A 176 7.02 0.15 -4.98
C GLY A 176 7.59 1.19 -5.94
N THR A 177 8.21 0.73 -7.03
CA THR A 177 8.74 1.60 -8.09
C THR A 177 7.86 1.52 -9.30
N ALA A 178 6.84 2.38 -9.30
CA ALA A 178 6.05 2.70 -10.45
C ALA A 178 6.84 3.05 -11.71
N ASN A 179 7.98 3.72 -11.55
CA ASN A 179 8.87 4.15 -12.63
C ASN A 179 10.24 4.49 -12.06
N ARG A 180 11.22 3.60 -12.23
CA ARG A 180 12.63 4.00 -12.24
C ARG A 180 13.25 3.99 -13.64
N MET A 181 12.48 3.65 -14.67
CA MET A 181 12.96 3.50 -16.04
C MET A 181 12.57 4.66 -16.96
N CYS A 182 12.50 5.88 -16.43
CA CYS A 182 12.59 7.10 -17.22
C CYS A 182 13.62 8.03 -16.57
N GLN A 183 14.90 7.66 -16.67
CA GLN A 183 15.97 8.64 -16.82
C GLN A 183 16.47 8.53 -18.26
#